data_AF-A0A921HLP2-F1
#
_entry.id   AF-A0A921HLP2-F1
#
_cell.length_a   1.000
_cell.length_b   1.000
_cell.length_c   1.000
_cell.angle_alpha   90.00
_cell.angle_beta   90.00
_cell.angle_gamma   90.00
#
_symmetry.space_group_name_H-M   'P 1'
#
loop_
_entity.id
_entity.type
_entity.pdbx_description
1 polymer ?
#
loop_
_entity_poly.entity_id
_entity_poly.type
_entity_poly.pdbx_seq_one_letter_code
_entity_poly.pdbx_strand_id
1 'polypeptide(L)'
;MSRFILIGILLMTAFWAGPFNRAWAAEPFDPLPENEFQWVQATARSSYYFNKQAMTYEIGADGYADTNILLVPTVKLYDNMQVDDIIMKRQWRNLSTYRFNELVGAAEYLRIDLQKKTVEYTDCIYLDQGYNSLYAEYERPTQDMTTMSPRNVDYKFYQAILEYEQQHRKELLEKIADQVKPEDLKAAGIKVDKHKDKDKNKDKKERKSRE
;
A
#
# COMPACT_ATOMS: atom_id res chain seq x y z
N MET A 1 -65.39 24.56 45.75
CA MET A 1 -65.57 23.23 45.12
C MET A 1 -65.13 23.34 43.67
N SER A 2 -64.34 22.36 43.20
CA SER A 2 -63.79 22.15 41.83
C SER A 2 -63.07 23.33 41.17
N ARG A 3 -61.72 23.40 41.12
CA ARG A 3 -60.80 22.58 40.29
C ARG A 3 -61.32 22.37 38.87
N PHE A 4 -60.77 23.10 37.88
CA PHE A 4 -59.90 22.55 36.83
C PHE A 4 -59.44 23.68 35.89
N ILE A 5 -58.13 23.92 35.91
CA ILE A 5 -57.37 24.74 34.97
C ILE A 5 -57.12 23.86 33.74
N LEU A 6 -57.47 24.34 32.54
CA LEU A 6 -57.10 23.70 31.28
C LEU A 6 -56.06 24.57 30.58
N ILE A 7 -54.80 24.23 30.86
CA ILE A 7 -53.61 24.66 30.12
C ILE A 7 -53.62 23.91 28.79
N GLY A 8 -53.73 24.63 27.68
CA GLY A 8 -53.46 24.09 26.35
C GLY A 8 -51.96 23.86 26.19
N ILE A 9 -51.52 22.63 26.38
CA ILE A 9 -50.16 22.19 26.07
C ILE A 9 -50.08 21.94 24.57
N LEU A 10 -49.28 22.77 23.91
CA LEU A 10 -48.77 22.56 22.57
C LEU A 10 -47.88 21.31 22.60
N LEU A 11 -48.43 20.14 22.25
CA LEU A 11 -47.65 18.93 22.03
C LEU A 11 -46.82 19.11 20.74
N MET A 12 -45.63 19.70 20.87
CA MET A 12 -44.55 19.39 19.94
C MET A 12 -44.26 17.90 20.07
N THR A 13 -44.74 17.12 19.11
CA THR A 13 -44.21 15.79 18.86
C THR A 13 -42.78 15.95 18.36
N ALA A 14 -41.84 15.94 19.31
CA ALA A 14 -40.44 15.70 19.03
C ALA A 14 -40.37 14.32 18.37
N PHE A 15 -40.39 14.29 17.04
CA PHE A 15 -40.04 13.12 16.26
C PHE A 15 -38.62 12.78 16.67
N TRP A 16 -38.50 11.66 17.38
CA TRP A 16 -37.26 11.05 17.82
C TRP A 16 -36.42 10.76 16.56
N ALA A 17 -35.58 11.71 16.18
CA ALA A 17 -34.47 11.45 15.28
C ALA A 17 -33.55 10.50 16.06
N GLY A 18 -33.67 9.20 15.76
CA GLY A 18 -32.72 8.21 16.23
C GLY A 18 -31.29 8.61 15.86
N PRO A 19 -30.27 7.95 16.44
CA PRO A 19 -28.86 8.32 16.27
C PRO A 19 -28.29 8.01 14.86
N PHE A 20 -29.14 7.96 13.83
CA PHE A 20 -28.77 7.59 12.46
C PHE A 20 -28.29 8.78 11.59
N ASN A 21 -28.29 10.00 12.13
CA ASN A 21 -27.73 11.18 11.44
C ASN A 21 -26.53 11.76 12.19
N ARG A 22 -25.60 10.90 12.65
CA ARG A 22 -24.20 11.31 12.57
C ARG A 22 -23.77 11.09 11.13
N ALA A 23 -24.00 12.10 10.30
CA ALA A 23 -23.10 12.34 9.18
C ALA A 23 -21.72 12.63 9.80
N TRP A 24 -21.00 11.56 10.16
CA TRP A 24 -19.55 11.56 10.12
C TRP A 24 -19.21 11.77 8.64
N ALA A 25 -19.29 13.01 8.19
CA ALA A 25 -18.28 13.48 7.28
C ALA A 25 -16.99 13.28 8.08
N ALA A 26 -16.30 12.16 7.83
CA ALA A 26 -14.91 12.04 8.21
C ALA A 26 -14.27 13.34 7.72
N GLU A 27 -13.58 14.06 8.60
CA GLU A 27 -12.79 15.20 8.13
C GLU A 27 -11.97 14.71 6.94
N PRO A 28 -11.96 15.45 5.82
CA PRO A 28 -11.31 14.99 4.61
C PRO A 28 -9.88 14.59 4.97
N PHE A 29 -9.58 13.30 4.78
CA PHE A 29 -8.24 12.76 5.04
C PHE A 29 -7.21 13.64 4.33
N ASP A 30 -6.09 13.92 5.01
CA ASP A 30 -4.99 14.61 4.35
C ASP A 30 -4.60 13.79 3.11
N PRO A 31 -4.66 14.38 1.90
CA PRO A 31 -4.35 13.63 0.70
C PRO A 31 -2.91 13.14 0.77
N LEU A 32 -2.68 11.90 0.30
CA LEU A 32 -1.32 11.36 0.23
C LEU A 32 -0.45 12.29 -0.66
N PRO A 33 0.82 12.51 -0.28
CA PRO A 33 1.71 13.39 -1.01
C PRO A 33 1.93 12.88 -2.45
N GLU A 34 1.46 13.65 -3.46
CA GLU A 34 1.50 13.27 -4.88
C GLU A 34 2.92 13.09 -5.45
N ASN A 35 3.92 13.72 -4.82
CA ASN A 35 5.33 13.54 -5.15
C ASN A 35 5.85 12.14 -4.76
N GLU A 36 5.23 11.48 -3.78
CA GLU A 36 5.64 10.17 -3.27
C GLU A 36 4.73 9.04 -3.75
N PHE A 37 3.42 9.30 -3.80
CA PHE A 37 2.41 8.31 -4.15
C PHE A 37 1.83 8.56 -5.54
N GLN A 38 1.64 7.47 -6.27
CA GLN A 38 0.93 7.46 -7.54
C GLN A 38 -0.47 6.90 -7.30
N TRP A 39 -1.49 7.71 -7.59
CA TRP A 39 -2.87 7.23 -7.67
C TRP A 39 -3.06 6.38 -8.92
N VAL A 40 -3.80 5.27 -8.80
CA VAL A 40 -4.06 4.34 -9.91
C VAL A 40 -5.56 4.28 -10.24
N GLN A 41 -6.38 4.00 -9.24
CA GLN A 41 -7.82 3.82 -9.42
C GLN A 41 -8.57 3.98 -8.10
N ALA A 42 -9.88 4.16 -8.21
CA ALA A 42 -10.81 4.08 -7.11
C ALA A 42 -11.92 3.07 -7.44
N THR A 43 -12.38 2.37 -6.40
CA THR A 43 -13.60 1.57 -6.40
C THR A 43 -14.65 2.27 -5.55
N ALA A 44 -15.84 1.69 -5.44
CA ALA A 44 -16.87 2.22 -4.55
C ALA A 44 -16.45 2.23 -3.06
N ARG A 45 -15.43 1.47 -2.68
CA ARG A 45 -15.05 1.21 -1.28
C ARG A 45 -13.61 1.57 -0.94
N SER A 46 -12.75 1.74 -1.94
CA SER A 46 -11.34 1.98 -1.70
C SER A 46 -10.63 2.70 -2.85
N SER A 47 -9.67 3.53 -2.51
CA SER A 47 -8.74 4.19 -3.43
C SER A 47 -7.35 3.56 -3.33
N TYR A 48 -6.70 3.32 -4.47
CA TYR A 48 -5.49 2.52 -4.59
C TYR A 48 -4.31 3.39 -5.02
N TYR A 49 -3.23 3.31 -4.26
CA TYR A 49 -1.99 4.05 -4.46
C TYR A 49 -0.78 3.13 -4.33
N PHE A 50 0.31 3.46 -5.03
CA PHE A 50 1.63 2.88 -4.75
C PHE A 50 2.67 3.97 -4.53
N ASN A 51 3.67 3.71 -3.71
CA ASN A 51 4.76 4.64 -3.45
C ASN A 51 5.81 4.49 -4.56
N LYS A 52 5.90 5.48 -5.44
CA LYS A 52 6.84 5.51 -6.57
C LYS A 52 8.27 5.87 -6.17
N GLN A 53 8.45 6.50 -5.01
CA GLN A 53 9.78 6.87 -4.52
C GLN A 53 10.48 5.70 -3.84
N ALA A 54 9.75 4.96 -3.01
CA ALA A 54 10.24 3.83 -2.22
C ALA A 54 10.12 2.47 -2.93
N MET A 55 9.48 2.41 -4.11
CA MET A 55 9.56 1.25 -4.99
C MET A 55 11.02 0.96 -5.37
N THR A 56 11.45 -0.30 -5.21
CA THR A 56 12.81 -0.75 -5.47
C THR A 56 12.83 -2.23 -5.87
N TYR A 57 14.01 -2.77 -6.18
CA TYR A 57 14.20 -4.20 -6.43
C TYR A 57 14.69 -4.92 -5.16
N GLU A 58 14.36 -6.20 -5.05
CA GLU A 58 14.84 -7.06 -3.95
C GLU A 58 16.35 -7.24 -4.01
N ILE A 59 17.03 -7.25 -2.86
CA ILE A 59 18.45 -7.57 -2.78
C ILE A 59 18.60 -9.07 -2.58
N GLY A 60 19.22 -9.73 -3.56
CA GLY A 60 19.53 -11.14 -3.53
C GLY A 60 20.60 -11.48 -2.48
N ALA A 61 20.72 -12.77 -2.16
CA ALA A 61 21.71 -13.27 -1.20
C ALA A 61 23.17 -13.02 -1.63
N ASP A 62 23.42 -12.76 -2.91
CA ASP A 62 24.73 -12.39 -3.45
C ASP A 62 25.08 -10.90 -3.23
N GLY A 63 24.17 -10.13 -2.63
CA GLY A 63 24.32 -8.71 -2.34
C GLY A 63 24.01 -7.78 -3.52
N TYR A 64 23.53 -8.33 -4.64
CA TYR A 64 23.06 -7.55 -5.78
C TYR A 64 21.54 -7.55 -5.86
N ALA A 65 20.99 -6.47 -6.42
CA ALA A 65 19.57 -6.36 -6.70
C ALA A 65 19.14 -7.35 -7.78
N ASP A 66 18.09 -8.13 -7.51
CA ASP A 66 17.41 -8.95 -8.49
C ASP A 66 16.42 -8.07 -9.27
N THR A 67 16.81 -7.71 -10.50
CA THR A 67 15.99 -6.84 -11.38
C THR A 67 14.73 -7.51 -11.93
N ASN A 68 14.46 -8.76 -11.54
CA ASN A 68 13.22 -9.47 -11.79
C ASN A 68 12.20 -9.34 -10.65
N ILE A 69 12.63 -8.95 -9.44
CA ILE A 69 11.76 -8.94 -8.27
C ILE A 69 11.58 -7.50 -7.79
N LEU A 70 10.38 -6.98 -8.01
CA LEU A 70 10.01 -5.62 -7.64
C LEU A 70 9.34 -5.61 -6.26
N LEU A 71 9.82 -4.73 -5.40
CA LEU A 71 9.28 -4.45 -4.09
C LEU A 71 8.53 -3.12 -4.12
N VAL A 72 7.24 -3.16 -3.78
CA VAL A 72 6.34 -2.02 -3.96
C VAL A 72 5.53 -1.77 -2.69
N PRO A 73 5.81 -0.67 -1.97
CA PRO A 73 4.92 -0.18 -0.93
C PRO A 73 3.64 0.36 -1.58
N THR A 74 2.50 -0.03 -1.05
CA THR A 74 1.18 0.38 -1.53
C THR A 74 0.30 0.84 -0.39
N VAL A 75 -0.65 1.71 -0.69
CA VAL A 75 -1.63 2.22 0.27
C VAL A 75 -3.03 2.12 -0.34
N LYS A 76 -3.96 1.55 0.43
CA LYS A 76 -5.38 1.52 0.11
C LYS A 76 -6.10 2.36 1.14
N LEU A 77 -6.79 3.41 0.70
CA LEU A 77 -7.64 4.22 1.56
C LEU A 77 -9.07 3.73 1.46
N TYR A 78 -9.76 3.64 2.59
CA TYR A 78 -11.10 3.06 2.71
C TYR A 78 -12.15 4.14 2.87
N ASP A 79 -13.34 3.89 2.32
CA ASP A 79 -14.52 4.65 2.70
C ASP A 79 -15.07 4.15 4.05
N ASN A 80 -15.95 4.94 4.67
CA ASN A 80 -16.59 4.56 5.95
C ASN A 80 -17.27 3.20 5.86
N MET A 81 -17.82 2.90 4.70
CA MET A 81 -18.59 1.71 4.40
C MET A 81 -17.70 0.45 4.38
N GLN A 82 -16.47 0.56 3.90
CA GLN A 82 -15.43 -0.47 3.96
C GLN A 82 -14.88 -0.65 5.37
N VAL A 83 -14.72 0.45 6.12
CA VAL A 83 -14.32 0.41 7.54
C VAL A 83 -15.34 -0.37 8.36
N ASP A 84 -16.63 -0.09 8.20
CA ASP A 84 -17.72 -0.81 8.89
C ASP A 84 -17.71 -2.31 8.57
N ASP A 85 -17.49 -2.68 7.30
CA ASP A 85 -17.40 -4.09 6.88
C ASP A 85 -16.21 -4.80 7.54
N ILE A 86 -15.05 -4.14 7.65
CA ILE A 86 -13.87 -4.67 8.34
C ILE A 86 -14.16 -4.87 9.83
N ILE A 87 -14.75 -3.88 10.50
CA ILE A 87 -15.13 -3.96 11.93
C ILE A 87 -16.09 -5.14 12.14
N MET A 88 -17.13 -5.24 11.32
CA MET A 88 -18.10 -6.33 11.38
C MET A 88 -17.44 -7.70 11.20
N LYS A 89 -16.59 -7.87 10.17
CA LYS A 89 -15.85 -9.14 9.94
C LYS A 89 -14.95 -9.52 11.12
N ARG A 90 -14.32 -8.54 11.78
CA ARG A 90 -13.50 -8.79 12.97
C ARG A 90 -14.34 -9.23 14.15
N GLN A 91 -15.46 -8.56 14.41
CA GLN A 91 -16.40 -8.96 15.47
C GLN A 91 -16.91 -10.38 15.26
N TRP A 92 -17.27 -10.74 14.01
CA TRP A 92 -17.71 -12.09 13.67
C TRP A 92 -16.64 -13.16 13.92
N ARG A 93 -15.35 -12.79 13.86
CA ARG A 93 -14.22 -13.68 14.14
C ARG A 93 -13.75 -13.62 15.60
N ASN A 94 -14.47 -12.93 16.49
CA ASN A 94 -14.06 -12.66 17.87
C ASN A 94 -12.66 -12.00 17.97
N LEU A 95 -12.30 -11.15 17.01
CA LEU A 95 -11.06 -10.38 17.01
C LEU A 95 -11.29 -8.99 17.64
N SER A 96 -10.25 -8.45 18.27
CA SER A 96 -10.32 -7.10 18.86
C SER A 96 -10.62 -6.03 17.81
N THR A 97 -11.54 -5.13 18.11
CA THR A 97 -11.85 -3.92 17.32
C THR A 97 -11.30 -2.64 17.97
N TYR A 98 -10.39 -2.79 18.94
CA TYR A 98 -9.77 -1.65 19.61
C TYR A 98 -9.12 -0.71 18.58
N ARG A 99 -9.47 0.59 18.64
CA ARG A 99 -9.03 1.67 17.74
C ARG A 99 -9.44 1.55 16.26
N PHE A 100 -10.25 0.55 15.87
CA PHE A 100 -10.70 0.45 14.47
C PHE A 100 -11.68 1.56 14.06
N ASN A 101 -12.20 2.35 15.00
CA ASN A 101 -12.92 3.60 14.73
C ASN A 101 -12.00 4.70 14.14
N GLU A 102 -10.67 4.54 14.25
CA GLU A 102 -9.67 5.42 13.66
C GLU A 102 -9.15 4.88 12.31
N LEU A 103 -9.63 3.72 11.85
CA LEU A 103 -9.15 3.05 10.63
C LEU A 103 -9.44 3.91 9.40
N VAL A 104 -8.42 4.11 8.58
CA VAL A 104 -8.55 4.85 7.29
C VAL A 104 -8.12 4.04 6.08
N GLY A 105 -7.39 2.95 6.27
CA GLY A 105 -6.79 2.23 5.16
C GLY A 105 -5.85 1.12 5.59
N ALA A 106 -5.12 0.61 4.61
CA ALA A 106 -4.03 -0.33 4.81
C ALA A 106 -2.81 0.05 3.98
N ALA A 107 -1.62 -0.07 4.57
CA ALA A 107 -0.36 -0.13 3.84
C ALA A 107 -0.02 -1.59 3.58
N GLU A 108 0.30 -1.94 2.34
CA GLU A 108 0.67 -3.30 1.94
C GLU A 108 2.03 -3.26 1.23
N TYR A 109 2.88 -4.25 1.47
CA TYR A 109 4.16 -4.37 0.79
C TYR A 109 4.11 -5.55 -0.20
N LEU A 110 4.09 -5.22 -1.49
CA LEU A 110 3.99 -6.19 -2.56
C LEU A 110 5.38 -6.61 -3.03
N ARG A 111 5.57 -7.91 -3.18
CA ARG A 111 6.73 -8.51 -3.83
C ARG A 111 6.26 -9.13 -5.15
N ILE A 112 6.68 -8.55 -6.27
CA ILE A 112 6.21 -8.88 -7.61
C ILE A 112 7.34 -9.53 -8.40
N ASP A 113 7.15 -10.77 -8.84
CA ASP A 113 8.03 -11.42 -9.80
C ASP A 113 7.61 -11.01 -11.22
N LEU A 114 8.44 -10.22 -11.90
CA LEU A 114 8.13 -9.63 -13.21
C LEU A 114 8.03 -10.70 -14.32
N GLN A 115 8.86 -11.74 -14.25
CA GLN A 115 8.85 -12.85 -15.21
C GLN A 115 7.66 -13.78 -14.99
N LYS A 116 7.44 -14.22 -13.74
CA LYS A 116 6.33 -15.14 -13.42
C LYS A 116 4.97 -14.44 -13.35
N LYS A 117 4.96 -13.12 -13.24
CA LYS A 117 3.76 -12.28 -13.02
C LYS A 117 2.98 -12.73 -11.78
N THR A 118 3.71 -13.01 -10.71
CA THR A 118 3.13 -13.39 -9.41
C THR A 118 3.30 -12.25 -8.42
N VAL A 119 2.28 -12.01 -7.59
CA VAL A 119 2.27 -10.98 -6.55
C VAL A 119 2.11 -11.63 -5.19
N GLU A 120 3.10 -11.43 -4.34
CA GLU A 120 3.13 -11.84 -2.95
C GLU A 120 2.92 -10.62 -2.05
N TYR A 121 2.14 -10.79 -0.99
CA TYR A 121 1.95 -9.76 0.03
C TYR A 121 2.81 -10.13 1.22
N THR A 122 3.87 -9.36 1.42
CA THR A 122 4.83 -9.61 2.51
C THR A 122 4.36 -8.98 3.82
N ASP A 123 3.75 -7.79 3.73
CA ASP A 123 3.19 -7.07 4.87
C ASP A 123 1.83 -6.48 4.53
N CYS A 124 0.95 -6.40 5.54
CA CYS A 124 -0.33 -5.69 5.50
C CYS A 124 -0.59 -5.06 6.88
N ILE A 125 -0.60 -3.73 6.91
CA ILE A 125 -0.69 -2.93 8.12
C ILE A 125 -1.89 -2.01 8.00
N TYR A 126 -2.87 -2.15 8.89
CA TYR A 126 -3.96 -1.18 8.98
C TYR A 126 -3.47 0.15 9.53
N LEU A 127 -4.00 1.24 8.98
CA LEU A 127 -3.56 2.61 9.23
C LEU A 127 -4.62 3.39 9.99
N ASP A 128 -4.20 4.19 10.98
CA ASP A 128 -5.05 5.21 11.60
C ASP A 128 -5.09 6.51 10.79
N GLN A 129 -5.87 7.48 11.26
CA GLN A 129 -6.01 8.80 10.64
C GLN A 129 -4.70 9.57 10.45
N GLY A 130 -3.67 9.27 11.24
CA GLY A 130 -2.33 9.84 11.08
C GLY A 130 -1.39 8.98 10.25
N TYR A 131 -1.90 7.98 9.54
CA TYR A 131 -1.13 6.95 8.82
C TYR A 131 -0.19 6.12 9.70
N ASN A 132 -0.46 6.03 11.01
CA ASN A 132 0.30 5.18 11.91
C ASN A 132 -0.25 3.75 11.91
N SER A 133 0.62 2.79 12.25
CA SER A 133 0.23 1.38 12.38
C SER A 133 -0.80 1.21 13.50
N LEU A 134 -2.00 0.74 13.13
CA LEU A 134 -3.03 0.27 14.06
C LEU A 134 -2.86 -1.19 14.40
N TYR A 135 -2.61 -2.01 13.37
CA TYR A 135 -2.65 -3.45 13.47
C TYR A 135 -1.92 -4.07 12.29
N ALA A 136 -0.99 -4.98 12.57
CA ALA A 136 -0.28 -5.76 11.57
C ALA A 136 -0.68 -7.22 11.73
N GLU A 137 -1.47 -7.74 10.79
CA GLU A 137 -1.72 -9.17 10.66
C GLU A 137 -2.44 -9.43 9.34
N TYR A 138 -1.80 -10.17 8.44
CA TYR A 138 -2.49 -10.87 7.37
C TYR A 138 -1.53 -11.77 6.58
N GLU A 139 -1.96 -12.99 6.23
CA GLU A 139 -1.38 -13.76 5.13
C GLU A 139 -2.34 -13.68 3.94
N ARG A 140 -1.95 -13.02 2.84
CA ARG A 140 -2.67 -13.15 1.56
C ARG A 140 -2.05 -14.32 0.81
N PRO A 141 -2.86 -15.16 0.15
CA PRO A 141 -2.29 -16.08 -0.82
C PRO A 141 -1.63 -15.28 -1.95
N THR A 142 -0.49 -15.77 -2.41
CA THR A 142 0.16 -15.29 -3.63
C THR A 142 -0.84 -15.30 -4.78
N GLN A 143 -0.87 -14.21 -5.54
CA GLN A 143 -1.74 -14.04 -6.69
C GLN A 143 -0.97 -14.30 -7.97
N ASP A 144 -1.53 -15.08 -8.88
CA ASP A 144 -0.99 -15.29 -10.23
C ASP A 144 -1.77 -14.43 -11.23
N MET A 145 -1.14 -13.36 -11.71
CA MET A 145 -1.77 -12.41 -12.63
C MET A 145 -2.16 -13.03 -13.97
N THR A 146 -1.55 -14.14 -14.38
CA THR A 146 -1.86 -14.82 -15.64
C THR A 146 -3.22 -15.50 -15.62
N THR A 147 -3.70 -15.85 -14.42
CA THR A 147 -5.00 -16.51 -14.21
C THR A 147 -6.11 -15.53 -13.84
N MET A 148 -5.76 -14.30 -13.47
CA MET A 148 -6.71 -13.26 -13.07
C MET A 148 -7.50 -12.74 -14.27
N SER A 149 -8.77 -12.39 -14.04
CA SER A 149 -9.58 -11.69 -15.05
C SER A 149 -9.03 -10.29 -15.31
N PRO A 150 -8.97 -9.81 -16.57
CA PRO A 150 -8.63 -8.42 -16.87
C PRO A 150 -9.58 -7.37 -16.26
N ARG A 151 -10.77 -7.80 -15.82
CA ARG A 151 -11.74 -6.94 -15.12
C ARG A 151 -11.51 -6.88 -13.61
N ASN A 152 -10.65 -7.75 -13.07
CA ASN A 152 -10.33 -7.78 -11.65
C ASN A 152 -9.63 -6.47 -11.25
N VAL A 153 -10.07 -5.90 -10.13
CA VAL A 153 -9.57 -4.62 -9.61
C VAL A 153 -8.09 -4.71 -9.27
N ASP A 154 -7.68 -5.77 -8.56
CA ASP A 154 -6.28 -5.99 -8.19
C ASP A 154 -5.40 -6.24 -9.42
N TYR A 155 -5.91 -6.97 -10.43
CA TYR A 155 -5.18 -7.16 -11.70
C TYR A 155 -4.84 -5.81 -12.36
N LYS A 156 -5.82 -4.90 -12.47
CA LYS A 156 -5.58 -3.55 -13.02
C LYS A 156 -4.59 -2.75 -12.19
N PHE A 157 -4.66 -2.89 -10.87
CA PHE A 157 -3.73 -2.22 -9.97
C PHE A 157 -2.28 -2.71 -10.17
N TYR A 158 -2.07 -4.02 -10.21
CA TYR A 158 -0.75 -4.60 -10.49
C TYR A 158 -0.27 -4.24 -11.89
N GLN A 159 -1.16 -4.25 -12.88
CA GLN A 159 -0.81 -3.87 -14.24
C GLN A 159 -0.30 -2.43 -14.31
N ALA A 160 -0.93 -1.48 -13.62
CA ALA A 160 -0.46 -0.10 -13.55
C ALA A 160 0.93 0.02 -12.90
N ILE A 161 1.22 -0.80 -11.88
CA ILE A 161 2.54 -0.87 -11.25
C ILE A 161 3.58 -1.40 -12.25
N LEU A 162 3.27 -2.45 -13.01
CA LEU A 162 4.17 -3.01 -14.04
C LEU A 162 4.41 -2.02 -15.18
N GLU A 163 3.37 -1.30 -15.61
CA GLU A 163 3.50 -0.25 -16.64
C GLU A 163 4.36 0.91 -16.15
N TYR A 164 4.22 1.30 -14.88
CA TYR A 164 5.07 2.31 -14.26
C TYR A 164 6.54 1.84 -14.18
N GLU A 165 6.79 0.61 -13.71
CA GLU A 165 8.14 0.03 -13.70
C GLU A 165 8.74 0.04 -15.09
N GLN A 166 8.01 -0.38 -16.11
CA GLN A 166 8.52 -0.43 -17.48
C GLN A 166 8.90 0.97 -18.01
N GLN A 167 8.12 2.00 -17.69
CA GLN A 167 8.38 3.38 -18.11
C GLN A 167 9.54 4.02 -17.33
N HIS A 168 9.69 3.67 -16.05
CA HIS A 168 10.66 4.29 -15.13
C HIS A 168 11.82 3.37 -14.74
N ARG A 169 11.97 2.20 -15.38
CA ARG A 169 12.96 1.18 -15.04
C ARG A 169 14.37 1.75 -14.93
N LYS A 170 14.74 2.60 -15.89
CA LYS A 170 16.05 3.25 -15.91
C LYS A 170 16.28 4.10 -14.66
N GLU A 171 15.31 4.93 -14.28
CA GLU A 171 15.39 5.79 -13.09
C GLU A 171 15.44 4.96 -11.80
N LEU A 172 14.65 3.89 -11.72
CA LEU A 172 14.65 2.97 -10.58
C LEU A 172 16.01 2.30 -10.41
N LEU A 173 16.60 1.80 -11.50
CA LEU A 173 17.92 1.16 -11.48
C LEU A 173 19.05 2.16 -11.20
N GLU A 174 18.95 3.40 -11.69
CA GLU A 174 19.92 4.46 -11.40
C GLU A 174 19.98 4.80 -9.91
N LYS A 175 18.84 4.82 -9.20
CA LYS A 175 18.80 5.04 -7.73
C LYS A 175 19.61 4.01 -6.94
N ILE A 176 19.71 2.79 -7.44
CA ILE A 176 20.38 1.66 -6.78
C ILE A 176 21.57 1.13 -7.59
N ALA A 177 22.15 1.93 -8.48
CA ALA A 177 23.14 1.46 -9.45
C ALA A 177 24.35 0.76 -8.82
N ASP A 178 24.76 1.16 -7.61
CA ASP A 178 25.87 0.54 -6.88
C ASP A 178 25.57 -0.89 -6.36
N GLN A 179 24.30 -1.28 -6.38
CA GLN A 179 23.77 -2.57 -5.95
C GLN A 179 23.28 -3.43 -7.13
N VAL A 180 23.26 -2.91 -8.36
CA VAL A 180 22.79 -3.65 -9.55
C VAL A 180 23.99 -4.25 -10.29
N LYS A 181 23.81 -5.43 -10.88
CA LYS A 181 24.85 -6.06 -11.71
C LYS A 181 25.14 -5.19 -12.96
N PRO A 182 26.42 -5.04 -13.37
CA PRO A 182 26.76 -4.25 -14.56
C PRO A 182 26.08 -4.73 -15.84
N GLU A 183 25.76 -6.02 -15.95
CA GLU A 183 25.03 -6.60 -17.07
C GLU A 183 23.60 -6.06 -17.17
N ASP A 184 22.91 -5.99 -16.04
CA ASP A 184 21.53 -5.52 -15.97
C ASP A 184 21.44 -4.00 -16.19
N LEU A 185 22.42 -3.24 -15.68
CA LEU A 185 22.54 -1.81 -15.97
C LEU A 185 22.73 -1.55 -17.47
N LYS A 186 23.58 -2.34 -18.14
CA LYS A 186 23.78 -2.24 -19.60
C LYS A 186 22.51 -2.62 -20.36
N ALA A 187 21.81 -3.67 -19.93
CA ALA A 187 20.53 -4.07 -20.53
C ALA A 187 19.47 -2.96 -20.43
N ALA A 188 19.49 -2.18 -19.34
CA ALA A 188 18.65 -0.99 -19.16
C ALA A 188 19.16 0.28 -19.87
N GLY A 189 20.27 0.20 -20.61
CA GLY A 189 20.84 1.35 -21.32
C GLY A 189 21.55 2.37 -20.41
N ILE A 190 21.91 1.98 -19.19
CA ILE A 190 22.66 2.80 -18.24
C ILE A 190 24.16 2.63 -18.50
N LYS A 191 24.88 3.75 -18.66
CA LYS A 191 26.32 3.73 -18.86
C LYS A 191 27.00 3.37 -17.54
N VAL A 192 27.64 2.21 -17.48
CA VAL A 192 28.47 1.82 -16.35
C VAL A 192 29.86 2.43 -16.53
N ASP A 193 30.19 3.43 -15.73
CA ASP A 193 31.56 3.94 -15.67
C ASP A 193 32.48 2.85 -15.09
N LYS A 194 33.31 2.26 -15.96
CA LYS A 194 34.26 1.17 -15.67
C LYS A 194 35.30 1.48 -14.58
N HIS A 195 35.27 2.66 -13.97
CA HIS A 195 36.23 3.09 -12.97
C HIS A 195 35.98 2.53 -11.56
N LYS A 196 34.73 2.24 -11.16
CA LYS A 196 34.42 1.70 -9.82
C LYS A 196 34.76 0.20 -9.66
N ASP A 197 34.76 -0.59 -10.73
CA ASP A 197 35.06 -2.03 -10.68
C ASP A 197 36.54 -2.32 -10.37
N LYS A 198 37.46 -1.41 -10.69
CA LYS A 198 38.88 -1.60 -10.42
C LYS A 198 39.19 -1.52 -8.93
N ASP A 199 38.51 -0.67 -8.17
CA ASP A 199 38.78 -0.50 -6.74
C ASP A 199 38.23 -1.66 -5.89
N LYS A 200 37.02 -2.15 -6.18
CA LYS A 200 36.46 -3.33 -5.47
C LYS A 200 37.27 -4.61 -5.70
N ASN A 201 37.80 -4.82 -6.92
CA ASN A 201 38.65 -5.98 -7.21
C ASN A 201 40.05 -5.84 -6.60
N LYS A 202 40.56 -4.61 -6.45
CA LYS A 202 41.84 -4.34 -5.79
C LYS A 202 41.75 -4.58 -4.28
N ASP A 203 40.69 -4.12 -3.63
CA ASP A 203 40.43 -4.37 -2.20
C ASP A 203 40.21 -5.85 -1.89
N LYS A 204 39.48 -6.59 -2.75
CA LYS A 204 39.27 -8.03 -2.57
C LYS A 204 40.57 -8.83 -2.75
N LYS A 205 41.47 -8.38 -3.62
CA LYS A 205 42.79 -9.00 -3.86
C LYS A 205 43.81 -8.65 -2.77
N GLU A 206 43.74 -7.44 -2.22
CA GLU A 206 44.57 -7.03 -1.07
C GLU A 206 44.14 -7.71 0.24
N ARG A 207 42.85 -7.99 0.44
CA ARG A 207 42.39 -8.79 1.60
C ARG A 207 42.83 -10.26 1.51
N LYS A 208 42.76 -10.87 0.33
CA LYS A 208 43.20 -12.27 0.11
C LYS A 208 44.72 -12.49 0.16
N SER A 209 45.52 -11.43 0.16
CA SER A 209 46.99 -11.51 0.26
C SER A 209 47.52 -11.17 1.65
N ARG A 210 46.62 -10.85 2.59
CA ARG A 210 46.93 -10.58 4.01
C ARG A 210 46.43 -11.67 4.96
N GLU A 211 45.83 -12.74 4.42
CA GLU A 211 45.55 -14.02 5.09
C GLU A 211 46.63 -15.04 4.69
#